data_AF-A0A5F1YIJ5-F1
#
_entry.id   AF-A0A5F1YIJ5-F1
#
_cell.length_a   1.000
_cell.length_b   1.000
_cell.length_c   1.000
_cell.angle_alpha   90.00
_cell.angle_beta   90.00
_cell.angle_gamma   90.00
#
_symmetry.space_group_name_H-M   'P 1'
#
loop_
_entity.id
_entity.type
_entity.pdbx_description
1 polymer ?
#
loop_
_entity_poly.entity_id
_entity_poly.type
_entity_poly.pdbx_seq_one_letter_code
_entity_poly.pdbx_strand_id
1 'polypeptide(L)'
;MTTRDLEIKTVTQELIEVQKALNVFREKQKNRESLDEAAVEFVTKADLVIQRAERNEIHLTEDQKRKIKNNLLRIRASLVRNQAS
;
A
#
# COMPACT_ATOMS: atom_id res chain seq x y z
N MET A 1 -24.98 -9.98 9.11
CA MET A 1 -24.04 -9.20 8.28
C MET A 1 -24.06 -9.78 6.88
N THR A 2 -24.24 -8.96 5.85
CA THR A 2 -24.22 -9.44 4.47
C THR A 2 -22.77 -9.62 4.00
N THR A 3 -22.55 -10.45 2.98
CA THR A 3 -21.22 -10.66 2.36
C THR A 3 -20.58 -9.34 1.90
N ARG A 4 -21.38 -8.38 1.43
CA ARG A 4 -20.92 -7.03 1.06
C ARG A 4 -20.39 -6.23 2.24
N ASP A 5 -21.01 -6.32 3.42
CA ASP A 5 -20.54 -5.60 4.61
C ASP A 5 -19.18 -6.13 5.09
N LEU A 6 -18.96 -7.44 4.96
CA LEU A 6 -17.69 -8.10 5.26
C LEU A 6 -16.60 -7.70 4.25
N GLU A 7 -16.91 -7.67 2.96
CA GLU A 7 -15.99 -7.18 1.92
C GLU A 7 -15.59 -5.72 2.16
N ILE A 8 -16.55 -4.82 2.40
CA ILE A 8 -16.27 -3.40 2.65
C ILE A 8 -15.38 -3.23 3.87
N LYS A 9 -15.65 -3.97 4.96
CA LYS A 9 -14.84 -3.93 6.17
C LYS A 9 -13.42 -4.46 5.94
N THR A 10 -13.28 -5.52 5.13
CA THR A 10 -11.99 -6.13 4.78
C THR A 10 -11.15 -5.19 3.91
N VAL A 11 -11.75 -4.62 2.86
CA VAL A 11 -11.11 -3.60 2.01
C VAL A 11 -10.69 -2.39 2.84
N THR A 12 -11.54 -1.93 3.76
CA THR A 12 -11.23 -0.82 4.66
C THR A 12 -10.02 -1.14 5.53
N GLN A 13 -9.95 -2.37 6.08
CA GLN A 13 -8.82 -2.80 6.89
C GLN A 13 -7.52 -2.86 6.08
N GLU A 14 -7.55 -3.39 4.87
CA GLU A 14 -6.38 -3.47 3.99
C GLU A 14 -5.86 -2.08 3.61
N LEU A 15 -6.76 -1.14 3.30
CA LEU A 15 -6.40 0.26 3.03
C LEU A 15 -5.79 0.95 4.26
N ILE A 16 -6.31 0.67 5.46
CA ILE A 16 -5.75 1.18 6.72
C ILE A 16 -4.33 0.66 6.92
N GLU A 17 -4.07 -0.63 6.69
CA GLU A 17 -2.74 -1.22 6.82
C GLU A 17 -1.74 -0.64 5.81
N VAL A 18 -2.15 -0.42 4.56
CA VAL A 18 -1.33 0.28 3.55
C VAL A 18 -1.03 1.71 3.99
N GLN A 19 -2.01 2.43 4.54
CA GLN A 19 -1.81 3.80 5.03
C GLN A 19 -0.89 3.85 6.25
N LYS A 20 -0.97 2.87 7.17
CA LYS A 20 -0.03 2.75 8.30
C LYS A 20 1.40 2.55 7.82
N ALA A 21 1.62 1.61 6.90
CA ALA A 21 2.95 1.36 6.34
C ALA A 21 3.52 2.61 5.64
N LEU A 22 2.67 3.38 4.94
CA LEU A 22 3.04 4.66 4.35
C LEU A 22 3.46 5.70 5.40
N ASN A 23 2.75 5.76 6.52
CA ASN A 23 3.08 6.68 7.61
C ASN A 23 4.42 6.32 8.26
N VAL A 24 4.67 5.02 8.50
CA VAL A 24 5.96 4.54 9.02
C VAL A 24 7.10 4.93 8.08
N PHE A 25 6.94 4.71 6.77
CA PHE A 25 7.93 5.13 5.77
C PHE A 25 8.23 6.63 5.85
N ARG A 26 7.20 7.48 5.95
CA ARG A 26 7.36 8.94 6.04
C ARG A 26 8.06 9.38 7.33
N GLU A 27 7.73 8.76 8.46
CA GLU A 27 8.40 9.05 9.74
C GLU A 27 9.87 8.64 9.70
N LYS A 28 10.19 7.43 9.22
CA LYS A 28 11.58 7.00 9.04
C LYS A 28 12.36 7.94 8.10
N GLN A 29 11.71 8.41 7.03
CA GLN A 29 12.32 9.35 6.07
C GLN A 29 12.64 10.69 6.73
N LYS A 30 11.70 11.21 7.54
CA LYS A 30 11.88 12.44 8.32
C LYS A 30 13.01 12.29 9.36
N ASN A 31 13.12 11.12 9.98
CA ASN A 31 14.13 10.82 10.99
C ASN A 31 15.50 10.42 10.40
N ARG A 32 15.62 10.31 9.07
CA ARG A 32 16.81 9.81 8.37
C ARG A 32 17.23 8.40 8.82
N GLU A 33 16.24 7.58 9.19
CA GLU A 33 16.41 6.17 9.53
C GLU A 33 16.47 5.32 8.24
N SER A 34 16.97 4.08 8.35
CA SER A 34 16.94 3.14 7.23
C SER A 34 15.50 2.90 6.75
N LEU A 35 15.28 3.14 5.47
CA LEU A 35 13.97 3.06 4.83
C LEU A 35 13.68 1.69 4.23
N ASP A 36 14.70 0.85 4.06
CA ASP A 36 14.62 -0.37 3.26
C ASP A 36 13.50 -1.29 3.76
N GLU A 37 13.46 -1.56 5.06
CA GLU A 37 12.49 -2.49 5.65
C GLU A 37 11.05 -1.94 5.59
N ALA A 38 10.85 -0.66 5.93
CA ALA A 38 9.52 -0.03 5.90
C ALA A 38 8.99 0.12 4.46
N ALA A 39 9.88 0.34 3.52
CA ALA A 39 9.52 0.49 2.12
C ALA A 39 9.22 -0.87 1.46
N VAL A 40 9.98 -1.91 1.80
CA VAL A 40 9.67 -3.30 1.40
C VAL A 40 8.30 -3.72 1.96
N GLU A 41 8.02 -3.42 3.23
CA GLU A 41 6.73 -3.75 3.85
C GLU A 41 5.57 -3.02 3.16
N PHE A 42 5.72 -1.72 2.88
CA PHE A 42 4.71 -0.95 2.16
C PHE A 42 4.46 -1.51 0.75
N VAL A 43 5.53 -1.76 -0.02
CA VAL A 43 5.41 -2.26 -1.39
C VAL A 43 4.73 -3.64 -1.38
N THR A 44 5.12 -4.52 -0.48
CA THR A 44 4.54 -5.87 -0.37
C THR A 44 3.05 -5.83 -0.06
N LYS A 45 2.65 -5.03 0.94
CA LYS A 45 1.23 -4.91 1.32
C LYS A 45 0.39 -4.30 0.20
N ALA A 46 0.88 -3.22 -0.43
CA ALA A 46 0.15 -2.57 -1.50
C ALA A 46 0.04 -3.44 -2.76
N ASP A 47 1.09 -4.20 -3.11
CA ASP A 47 1.08 -5.11 -4.25
C ASP A 47 0.09 -6.26 -4.03
N LEU A 48 0.04 -6.83 -2.81
CA LEU A 48 -0.93 -7.87 -2.46
C LEU A 48 -2.37 -7.39 -2.62
N VAL A 49 -2.71 -6.18 -2.15
CA VAL A 49 -4.05 -5.59 -2.29
C VAL A 49 -4.43 -5.43 -3.77
N ILE A 50 -3.50 -5.00 -4.62
CA ILE A 50 -3.74 -4.91 -6.07
C ILE A 50 -3.97 -6.30 -6.67
N GLN A 51 -3.12 -7.28 -6.36
CA GLN A 51 -3.27 -8.64 -6.91
C GLN A 51 -4.61 -9.27 -6.52
N ARG A 52 -5.04 -9.10 -5.26
CA ARG A 52 -6.33 -9.62 -4.78
C ARG A 52 -7.50 -8.93 -5.47
N ALA A 53 -7.39 -7.62 -5.73
CA ALA A 53 -8.40 -6.87 -6.48
C ALA A 53 -8.44 -7.26 -7.97
N GLU A 54 -7.31 -7.59 -8.58
CA GLU A 54 -7.23 -8.06 -9.97
C GLU A 54 -7.77 -9.50 -10.12
N ARG A 55 -7.67 -10.32 -9.07
CA ARG A 55 -8.25 -11.67 -9.00
C ARG A 55 -9.74 -11.69 -8.64
N ASN A 56 -10.37 -10.53 -8.46
CA ASN A 56 -11.73 -10.38 -7.96
C ASN A 56 -11.94 -11.01 -6.57
N GLU A 57 -10.88 -11.19 -5.78
CA GLU A 57 -10.98 -11.66 -4.38
C GLU A 57 -11.45 -10.55 -3.44
N ILE A 58 -11.22 -9.29 -3.85
CA ILE A 58 -11.75 -8.09 -3.18
C ILE A 58 -12.31 -7.13 -4.23
N HIS A 59 -13.42 -6.48 -3.91
CA HIS A 59 -13.98 -5.44 -4.77
C HIS A 59 -13.37 -4.08 -4.43
N LEU A 60 -12.50 -3.58 -5.31
CA LEU A 60 -12.04 -2.19 -5.31
C LEU A 60 -12.69 -1.43 -6.45
N THR A 61 -13.12 -0.20 -6.19
CA THR A 61 -13.50 0.71 -7.27
C THR A 61 -12.28 1.06 -8.13
N GLU A 62 -12.51 1.42 -9.39
CA GLU A 62 -11.44 1.81 -10.31
C GLU A 62 -10.61 3.01 -9.79
N ASP A 63 -11.25 3.93 -9.05
CA ASP A 63 -10.55 5.04 -8.39
C ASP A 63 -9.63 4.56 -7.25
N GLN A 64 -10.10 3.61 -6.43
CA GLN A 64 -9.28 2.99 -5.38
C GLN A 64 -8.07 2.26 -5.96
N LYS A 65 -8.27 1.44 -7.00
CA LYS A 65 -7.17 0.76 -7.71
C LYS A 65 -6.15 1.77 -8.24
N ARG A 66 -6.62 2.85 -8.89
CA ARG A 66 -5.76 3.91 -9.44
C ARG A 66 -4.93 4.61 -8.36
N LYS A 67 -5.53 4.95 -7.22
CA LYS A 67 -4.83 5.59 -6.10
C LYS A 67 -3.74 4.70 -5.51
N ILE A 68 -4.02 3.41 -5.32
CA ILE A 68 -3.03 2.45 -4.81
C ILE A 68 -1.86 2.29 -5.80
N LYS A 69 -2.14 2.10 -7.10
CA LYS A 69 -1.09 1.99 -8.14
C LYS A 69 -0.19 3.24 -8.22
N ASN A 70 -0.77 4.43 -8.14
CA ASN A 70 0.01 5.68 -8.14
C ASN A 70 0.91 5.83 -6.91
N ASN A 71 0.44 5.44 -5.72
CA ASN A 71 1.26 5.46 -4.51
C ASN A 71 2.41 4.43 -4.59
N LEU A 72 2.14 3.22 -5.09
CA LEU A 72 3.15 2.19 -5.37
C LEU A 72 4.27 2.70 -6.29
N LEU A 73 3.90 3.32 -7.41
CA LEU A 73 4.85 3.90 -8.37
C LEU A 73 5.74 4.96 -7.72
N ARG A 74 5.15 5.90 -6.96
CA ARG A 74 5.90 6.97 -6.30
C ARG A 74 6.90 6.43 -5.27
N ILE A 75 6.52 5.39 -4.53
CA ILE A 75 7.36 4.83 -3.46
C ILE A 75 8.44 3.92 -4.03
N ARG A 76 8.16 3.11 -5.06
CA ARG A 76 9.20 2.39 -5.81
C ARG A 76 10.22 3.36 -6.41
N ALA A 77 9.77 4.48 -7.00
CA ALA A 77 10.68 5.51 -7.50
C ALA A 77 11.47 6.23 -6.40
N SER A 78 10.93 6.32 -5.16
CA SER A 78 11.67 6.86 -4.01
C SER A 78 12.70 5.87 -3.48
N LEU A 79 12.37 4.58 -3.46
CA LEU A 79 13.26 3.48 -3.09
C LEU A 79 14.47 3.41 -4.01
N VAL A 80 14.24 3.38 -5.32
CA VAL A 80 15.32 3.35 -6.33
C VAL A 80 16.26 4.55 -6.19
N ARG A 81 15.71 5.74 -5.90
CA ARG A 81 16.53 6.95 -5.69
C ARG A 81 17.36 6.92 -4.42
N ASN A 82 16.82 6.38 -3.33
CA ASN A 82 17.55 6.23 -2.07
C ASN A 82 18.60 5.09 -2.11
N GLN A 83 18.38 4.04 -2.90
CA GLN A 83 19.35 2.95 -3.09
C GLN A 83 20.50 3.32 -4.04
N ALA A 84 20.33 4.34 -4.88
CA ALA A 84 21.35 4.82 -5.81
C ALA A 84 22.22 5.97 -5.24
N SER A 85 21.99 6.37 -3.98
CA SER A 85 22.75 7.43 -3.28
C SER A 85 23.73 6.85 -2.26
#